data_AF-A0A5C7R9D3-F1
#
_entry.id   AF-A0A5C7R9D3-F1
#
_cell.length_a   1.000
_cell.length_b   1.000
_cell.length_c   1.000
_cell.angle_alpha   90.00
_cell.angle_beta   90.00
_cell.angle_gamma   90.00
#
_symmetry.space_group_name_H-M   'P 1'
#
loop_
_entity.id
_entity.type
_entity.pdbx_description
1 polymer ?
#
loop_
_entity_poly.entity_id
_entity_poly.type
_entity_poly.pdbx_seq_one_letter_code
_entity_poly.pdbx_strand_id
1 'polypeptide(L)'
;MGSKSQHALAVGIGVGASLISYYLLPELDWVALAFIGMSGFVSVHLPAIQQPSSSSYWMVRCVSIIAAICIPLIMYAYRPSDLLIAWLATYLLFQGAWWIVDRISLYRDYTHSLSAIIGLPSFISLAAYISLDLNAVLPVFLASSTGYVVQLLTEQRQKSGLETTGFLSK
;
A
#
# COMPACT_ATOMS: atom_id res chain seq x y z
N MET A 1 -14.18 2.66 11.38
CA MET A 1 -13.93 1.22 11.67
C MET A 1 -13.73 0.51 10.34
N GLY A 2 -12.58 -0.15 10.13
CA GLY A 2 -12.39 -0.98 8.94
C GLY A 2 -13.37 -2.14 8.97
N SER A 3 -14.12 -2.33 7.88
CA SER A 3 -15.05 -3.46 7.77
C SER A 3 -14.26 -4.78 7.84
N LYS A 4 -14.81 -5.82 8.48
CA LYS A 4 -14.23 -7.18 8.41
C LYS A 4 -14.00 -7.63 6.96
N SER A 5 -14.79 -7.12 6.01
CA SER A 5 -14.60 -7.37 4.58
C SER A 5 -13.31 -6.77 4.02
N GLN A 6 -12.89 -5.59 4.49
CA GLN A 6 -11.67 -4.92 4.04
C GLN A 6 -10.43 -5.70 4.46
N HIS A 7 -10.39 -6.22 5.69
CA HIS A 7 -9.28 -7.05 6.16
C HIS A 7 -9.20 -8.38 5.41
N ALA A 8 -10.34 -9.02 5.14
CA ALA A 8 -10.38 -10.25 4.35
C ALA A 8 -9.89 -10.00 2.91
N LEU A 9 -10.28 -8.88 2.29
CA LEU A 9 -9.77 -8.47 0.98
C LEU A 9 -8.26 -8.19 1.01
N ALA A 10 -7.77 -7.48 2.03
CA ALA A 10 -6.35 -7.17 2.19
C ALA A 10 -5.51 -8.45 2.28
N VAL A 11 -5.93 -9.42 3.10
CA VAL A 11 -5.24 -10.72 3.22
C VAL A 11 -5.33 -11.49 1.90
N GLY A 12 -6.51 -11.55 1.28
CA GLY A 12 -6.70 -12.27 0.01
C GLY A 12 -5.83 -11.72 -1.12
N ILE A 13 -5.74 -10.40 -1.25
CA ILE A 13 -4.93 -9.75 -2.28
C ILE A 13 -3.43 -9.89 -1.98
N GLY A 14 -3.02 -9.73 -0.72
CA GLY A 14 -1.62 -9.92 -0.33
C GLY A 14 -1.14 -11.36 -0.57
N VAL A 15 -1.86 -12.35 -0.03
CA VAL A 15 -1.50 -13.78 -0.20
C VAL A 15 -1.61 -14.17 -1.67
N GLY A 16 -2.65 -13.73 -2.38
CA GLY A 16 -2.84 -13.99 -3.80
C GLY A 16 -1.71 -13.43 -4.65
N ALA A 17 -1.30 -12.18 -4.43
CA ALA A 17 -0.21 -11.55 -5.17
C ALA A 17 1.13 -12.26 -4.94
N SER A 18 1.40 -12.65 -3.69
CA SER A 18 2.61 -13.40 -3.34
C SER A 18 2.63 -14.79 -4.01
N LEU A 19 1.52 -15.54 -3.94
CA LEU A 19 1.39 -16.85 -4.58
C LEU A 19 1.51 -16.77 -6.11
N ILE A 20 0.82 -15.83 -6.75
CA ILE A 20 0.88 -15.63 -8.21
C ILE A 20 2.32 -15.32 -8.62
N SER A 21 3.01 -14.46 -7.86
CA SER A 21 4.40 -14.10 -8.16
C SER A 21 5.36 -15.27 -7.96
N TYR A 22 5.13 -16.10 -6.94
CA TYR A 22 5.93 -17.33 -6.72
C TYR A 22 5.84 -18.31 -7.90
N TYR A 23 4.66 -18.48 -8.49
CA TYR A 23 4.48 -19.38 -9.63
C TYR A 23 4.95 -18.78 -10.97
N LEU A 24 4.81 -17.47 -11.16
CA LEU A 24 5.17 -16.82 -12.44
C LEU A 24 6.64 -16.40 -12.52
N LEU A 25 7.25 -16.08 -11.38
CA LEU A 25 8.62 -15.58 -11.27
C LEU A 25 9.35 -16.38 -10.18
N PRO A 26 9.70 -17.66 -10.46
CA PRO A 26 10.30 -18.56 -9.47
C PRO A 26 11.69 -18.11 -9.01
N GLU A 27 12.32 -17.16 -9.72
CA GLU A 27 13.60 -16.57 -9.35
C GLU A 27 13.48 -15.50 -8.24
N LEU A 28 12.27 -15.09 -7.86
CA LEU A 28 12.05 -14.17 -6.75
C LEU A 28 12.41 -14.83 -5.41
N ASP A 29 13.21 -14.13 -4.61
CA ASP A 29 13.52 -14.58 -3.25
C ASP A 29 12.30 -14.41 -2.31
N TRP A 30 12.39 -15.06 -1.15
CA TRP A 30 11.32 -15.00 -0.15
C TRP A 30 11.09 -13.59 0.39
N VAL A 31 12.10 -12.72 0.38
CA VAL A 31 11.99 -11.33 0.84
C VAL A 31 11.14 -10.52 -0.15
N ALA A 32 11.37 -10.67 -1.45
CA ALA A 32 10.60 -10.03 -2.51
C ALA A 32 9.15 -10.53 -2.50
N LEU A 33 8.92 -11.83 -2.33
CA LEU A 33 7.57 -12.39 -2.22
C LEU A 33 6.81 -11.86 -1.01
N ALA A 34 7.48 -11.67 0.13
CA ALA A 34 6.91 -11.05 1.31
C ALA A 34 6.57 -9.57 1.07
N PHE A 35 7.44 -8.85 0.35
CA PHE A 35 7.22 -7.45 0.00
C PHE A 35 6.03 -7.27 -0.96
N ILE A 36 5.90 -8.15 -1.96
CA ILE A 36 4.76 -8.18 -2.89
C ILE A 36 3.46 -8.47 -2.14
N GLY A 37 3.47 -9.43 -1.22
CA GLY A 37 2.30 -9.72 -0.41
C GLY A 37 1.92 -8.55 0.50
N MET A 38 2.91 -7.93 1.14
CA MET A 38 2.69 -6.75 1.98
C MET A 38 2.21 -5.55 1.18
N SER A 39 2.72 -5.31 -0.02
CA SER A 39 2.25 -4.19 -0.86
C SER A 39 0.79 -4.38 -1.28
N GLY A 40 0.41 -5.59 -1.68
CA GLY A 40 -0.98 -5.96 -1.96
C GLY A 40 -1.88 -5.76 -0.75
N PHE A 41 -1.44 -6.20 0.44
CA PHE A 41 -2.17 -6.01 1.68
C PHE A 41 -2.36 -4.53 2.06
N VAL A 42 -1.27 -3.75 2.09
CA VAL A 42 -1.28 -2.34 2.50
C VAL A 42 -2.11 -1.49 1.54
N SER A 43 -2.06 -1.81 0.25
CA SER A 43 -2.76 -1.03 -0.77
C SER A 43 -4.28 -1.05 -0.66
N VAL A 44 -4.87 -2.11 -0.09
CA VAL A 44 -6.31 -2.19 0.23
C VAL A 44 -6.72 -1.17 1.31
N HIS A 45 -5.77 -0.69 2.11
CA HIS A 45 -6.04 0.33 3.13
C HIS A 45 -5.88 1.76 2.61
N LEU A 46 -5.17 1.96 1.49
CA LEU A 46 -4.87 3.28 0.93
C LEU A 46 -6.11 4.14 0.64
N PRO A 47 -7.23 3.64 0.09
CA PRO A 47 -8.40 4.49 -0.15
C PRO A 47 -8.98 5.13 1.12
N ALA A 48 -8.78 4.50 2.28
CA ALA A 48 -9.36 4.90 3.56
C ALA A 48 -8.41 5.70 4.47
N ILE A 49 -7.24 6.11 3.98
CA ILE A 49 -6.25 6.89 4.76
C ILE A 49 -6.62 8.37 4.93
N GLN A 50 -7.71 8.85 4.34
CA GLN A 50 -8.07 10.27 4.42
C GLN A 50 -8.39 10.76 5.83
N GLN A 51 -8.89 9.88 6.70
CA GLN A 51 -9.30 10.25 8.05
C GLN A 51 -8.25 9.74 9.05
N PRO A 52 -7.57 10.63 9.81
CA PRO A 52 -6.60 10.22 10.82
C PRO A 52 -7.20 9.36 11.94
N SER A 53 -8.52 9.44 12.15
CA SER A 53 -9.26 8.58 13.08
C SER A 53 -9.54 7.18 12.51
N SER A 54 -9.27 6.93 11.22
CA SER A 54 -9.52 5.64 10.59
C SER A 54 -8.45 4.61 10.97
N SER A 55 -8.89 3.36 11.16
CA SER A 55 -7.97 2.26 11.41
C SER A 55 -7.02 2.03 10.22
N SER A 56 -7.46 2.31 9.00
CA SER A 56 -6.64 2.17 7.80
C SER A 56 -5.52 3.22 7.74
N TYR A 57 -5.78 4.45 8.20
CA TYR A 57 -4.72 5.47 8.36
C TYR A 57 -3.63 4.97 9.29
N TRP A 58 -3.99 4.52 10.49
CA TRP A 58 -3.03 4.00 11.46
C TRP A 58 -2.31 2.74 10.96
N MET A 59 -3.00 1.86 10.23
CA MET A 59 -2.38 0.68 9.65
C MET A 59 -1.27 1.06 8.67
N VAL A 60 -1.58 1.93 7.69
CA VAL A 60 -0.60 2.38 6.69
C VAL A 60 0.52 3.20 7.36
N ARG A 61 0.19 4.01 8.38
CA ARG A 61 1.16 4.77 9.19
C ARG A 61 2.14 3.86 9.93
N CYS A 62 1.63 2.82 10.61
CA CYS A 62 2.46 1.85 11.31
C CYS A 62 3.35 1.07 10.36
N VAL A 63 2.81 0.58 9.24
CA VAL A 63 3.62 -0.12 8.23
C VAL A 63 4.70 0.79 7.65
N SER A 64 4.39 2.06 7.43
CA SER A 64 5.37 3.05 6.97
C SER A 64 6.49 3.27 8.00
N ILE A 65 6.16 3.36 9.29
CA ILE A 65 7.16 3.49 10.37
C ILE A 65 8.06 2.24 10.42
N ILE A 66 7.47 1.05 10.32
CA ILE A 66 8.22 -0.21 10.29
C ILE A 66 9.17 -0.23 9.08
N ALA A 67 8.65 0.11 7.89
CA ALA A 67 9.46 0.17 6.67
C ALA A 67 10.60 1.19 6.79
N ALA A 68 10.37 2.33 7.46
CA ALA A 68 11.40 3.34 7.68
C ALA A 68 12.57 2.85 8.56
N ILE A 69 12.35 1.82 9.37
CA ILE A 69 13.38 1.19 10.20
C ILE A 69 14.00 -0.01 9.46
N CYS A 70 13.17 -0.85 8.83
CA CYS A 70 13.61 -2.06 8.17
C CYS A 70 14.43 -1.78 6.90
N ILE A 71 14.05 -0.82 6.06
CA ILE A 71 14.75 -0.54 4.79
C ILE A 71 16.22 -0.15 5.03
N PRO A 72 16.54 0.80 5.92
CA PRO A 72 17.94 1.11 6.21
C PRO A 72 18.71 -0.05 6.85
N LEU A 73 18.06 -0.88 7.67
CA LEU A 73 18.67 -2.08 8.25
C LEU A 73 19.00 -3.13 7.18
N ILE A 74 18.11 -3.33 6.20
CA ILE A 74 18.35 -4.19 5.05
C ILE A 74 19.51 -3.63 4.24
N MET A 75 19.50 -2.33 3.93
CA MET A 75 20.61 -1.67 3.23
C MET A 75 21.94 -1.77 3.99
N TYR A 76 21.94 -1.68 5.31
CA TYR A 76 23.14 -1.88 6.12
C TYR A 76 23.75 -3.27 5.91
N ALA A 77 22.92 -4.32 5.90
CA ALA A 77 23.37 -5.69 5.76
C ALA A 77 24.02 -5.96 4.39
N TYR A 78 23.52 -5.32 3.33
CA TYR A 78 24.02 -5.53 1.95
C TYR A 78 25.07 -4.50 1.51
N ARG A 79 24.96 -3.24 1.93
CA ARG A 79 25.82 -2.10 1.54
C ARG A 79 25.99 -1.12 2.71
N PRO A 80 26.84 -1.45 3.70
CA PRO A 80 27.00 -0.64 4.91
C PRO A 80 27.55 0.77 4.65
N SER A 81 28.24 1.00 3.53
CA SER A 81 28.71 2.32 3.11
C SER A 81 27.58 3.31 2.84
N ASP A 82 26.41 2.81 2.43
CA ASP A 82 25.31 3.64 1.92
C ASP A 82 24.30 3.95 3.04
N LEU A 83 24.59 3.53 4.28
CA LEU A 83 23.67 3.59 5.42
C LEU A 83 23.13 4.99 5.70
N LEU A 84 24.00 6.00 5.73
CA LEU A 84 23.61 7.39 6.02
C LEU A 84 22.68 7.95 4.94
N ILE A 85 22.96 7.63 3.68
CA ILE A 85 22.16 8.05 2.53
C ILE A 85 20.82 7.32 2.55
N ALA A 86 20.82 6.01 2.84
CA ALA A 86 19.61 5.21 2.99
C ALA A 86 18.73 5.74 4.13
N TRP A 87 19.31 6.07 5.29
CA TRP A 87 18.59 6.67 6.42
C TRP A 87 17.97 8.01 6.05
N LEU A 88 18.75 8.89 5.41
CA LEU A 88 18.27 10.21 4.99
C LEU A 88 17.17 10.12 3.94
N ALA A 89 17.35 9.28 2.90
CA ALA A 89 16.37 9.06 1.85
C ALA A 89 15.09 8.47 2.41
N THR A 90 15.21 7.49 3.29
CA THR A 90 14.08 6.87 3.99
C THR A 90 13.34 7.92 4.84
N TYR A 91 14.05 8.69 5.66
CA TYR A 91 13.44 9.76 6.46
C TYR A 91 12.71 10.79 5.60
N LEU A 92 13.33 11.30 4.54
CA LEU A 92 12.74 12.29 3.63
C LEU A 92 11.52 11.73 2.88
N LEU A 93 11.59 10.51 2.38
CA LEU A 93 10.48 9.86 1.68
C LEU A 93 9.32 9.60 2.64
N PHE A 94 9.58 9.09 3.84
CA PHE A 94 8.52 8.78 4.79
C PHE A 94 7.90 10.02 5.43
N GLN A 95 8.69 10.92 6.03
CA GLN A 95 8.15 12.15 6.62
C GLN A 95 7.59 13.10 5.56
N GLY A 96 8.27 13.24 4.42
CA GLY A 96 7.81 14.08 3.31
C GLY A 96 6.51 13.58 2.70
N ALA A 97 6.41 12.27 2.41
CA ALA A 97 5.17 11.70 1.88
C ALA A 97 4.01 11.83 2.88
N TRP A 98 4.24 11.54 4.16
CA TRP A 98 3.19 11.70 5.17
C TRP A 98 2.79 13.14 5.39
N TRP A 99 3.72 14.10 5.35
CA TRP A 99 3.40 15.52 5.42
C TRP A 99 2.50 15.96 4.25
N ILE A 100 2.78 15.46 3.04
CA ILE A 100 1.95 15.70 1.85
C ILE A 100 0.57 15.06 2.02
N VAL A 101 0.52 13.78 2.44
CA VAL A 101 -0.72 13.02 2.68
C VAL A 101 -1.59 13.70 3.74
N ASP A 102 -0.99 14.13 4.85
CA ASP A 102 -1.65 14.82 5.96
C ASP A 102 -2.13 16.22 5.54
N ARG A 103 -1.38 16.93 4.68
CA ARG A 103 -1.81 18.22 4.12
C ARG A 103 -2.97 18.05 3.15
N ILE A 104 -2.92 17.09 2.23
CA ILE A 104 -3.94 16.91 1.19
C ILE A 104 -5.23 16.32 1.78
N SER A 105 -5.14 15.46 2.80
CA SER A 105 -6.29 14.86 3.47
C SER A 105 -7.19 15.83 4.21
N LEU A 106 -6.66 16.99 4.59
CA LEU A 106 -7.43 18.03 5.25
C LEU A 106 -8.36 18.81 4.32
N TYR A 107 -8.14 18.78 2.99
CA TYR A 107 -8.82 19.71 2.06
C TYR A 107 -9.66 19.05 0.96
N ARG A 108 -9.51 17.74 0.65
CA ARG A 108 -10.25 17.12 -0.46
C ARG A 108 -10.34 15.59 -0.41
N ASP A 109 -11.32 15.02 -1.10
CA ASP A 109 -11.39 13.58 -1.40
C ASP A 109 -10.39 13.17 -2.50
N TYR A 110 -9.11 13.06 -2.14
CA TYR A 110 -8.03 12.78 -3.11
C TYR A 110 -7.73 11.29 -3.32
N THR A 111 -8.02 10.41 -2.37
CA THR A 111 -7.77 8.95 -2.46
C THR A 111 -8.84 8.22 -3.29
N HIS A 112 -9.78 8.95 -3.89
CA HIS A 112 -10.72 8.41 -4.88
C HIS A 112 -10.51 9.05 -6.26
N SER A 113 -9.38 9.75 -6.46
CA SER A 113 -9.02 10.38 -7.73
C SER A 113 -8.26 9.44 -8.67
N LEU A 114 -8.39 9.68 -9.99
CA LEU A 114 -7.64 8.97 -11.03
C LEU A 114 -6.12 9.06 -10.83
N SER A 115 -5.62 10.21 -10.37
CA SER A 115 -4.19 10.38 -10.09
C SER A 115 -3.73 9.58 -8.87
N ALA A 116 -4.58 9.36 -7.86
CA ALA A 116 -4.24 8.56 -6.69
C ALA A 116 -4.18 7.05 -6.98
N ILE A 117 -4.92 6.56 -7.99
CA ILE A 117 -4.83 5.18 -8.49
C ILE A 117 -3.42 4.84 -8.94
N ILE A 118 -2.71 5.80 -9.53
CA ILE A 118 -1.34 5.59 -10.03
C ILE A 118 -0.32 6.06 -8.99
N GLY A 119 -0.55 7.22 -8.38
CA GLY A 119 0.39 7.85 -7.46
C GLY A 119 0.67 7.02 -6.22
N LEU A 120 -0.38 6.56 -5.51
CA LEU A 120 -0.19 5.85 -4.24
C LEU A 120 0.47 4.47 -4.43
N PRO A 121 0.10 3.66 -5.44
CA PRO A 121 0.85 2.43 -5.75
C PRO A 121 2.28 2.68 -6.23
N SER A 122 2.53 3.78 -6.95
CA SER A 122 3.88 4.16 -7.38
C SER A 122 4.79 4.47 -6.19
N PHE A 123 4.28 5.15 -5.14
CA PHE A 123 5.04 5.37 -3.91
C PHE A 123 5.44 4.07 -3.20
N ILE A 124 4.54 3.09 -3.15
CA ILE A 124 4.84 1.77 -2.59
C ILE A 124 5.90 1.03 -3.45
N SER A 125 5.80 1.17 -4.77
CA SER A 125 6.73 0.53 -5.72
C SER A 125 8.12 1.16 -5.68
N LEU A 126 8.20 2.48 -5.40
CA LEU A 126 9.47 3.17 -5.21
C LEU A 126 10.27 2.60 -4.02
N ALA A 127 9.58 2.26 -2.92
CA ALA A 127 10.23 1.62 -1.79
C ALA A 127 10.81 0.24 -2.15
N ALA A 128 10.10 -0.53 -2.99
CA ALA A 128 10.61 -1.79 -3.52
C ALA A 128 11.79 -1.58 -4.46
N TYR A 129 11.76 -0.59 -5.36
CA TYR A 129 12.89 -0.26 -6.23
C TYR A 129 14.18 0.09 -5.47
N ILE A 130 14.05 0.77 -4.33
CA ILE A 130 15.20 1.12 -3.49
C ILE A 130 15.73 -0.10 -2.71
N SER A 131 14.85 -1.05 -2.36
CA SER A 131 15.15 -2.08 -1.36
C SER A 131 15.32 -3.49 -1.93
N LEU A 132 14.85 -3.73 -3.15
CA LEU A 132 14.77 -5.04 -3.80
C LEU A 132 15.31 -4.98 -5.22
N ASP A 133 15.43 -6.16 -5.83
CA ASP A 133 15.82 -6.30 -7.22
C ASP A 133 14.74 -5.75 -8.18
N LEU A 134 15.18 -5.32 -9.37
CA LEU A 134 14.33 -4.76 -10.44
C LEU A 134 13.14 -5.68 -10.78
N ASN A 135 13.35 -6.99 -10.69
CA ASN A 135 12.36 -8.02 -10.98
C ASN A 135 11.16 -8.00 -10.02
N ALA A 136 11.30 -7.43 -8.81
CA ALA A 136 10.22 -7.33 -7.83
C ALA A 136 9.36 -6.07 -7.99
N VAL A 137 9.85 -5.05 -8.70
CA VAL A 137 9.21 -3.72 -8.78
C VAL A 137 7.87 -3.77 -9.49
N LEU A 138 7.82 -4.42 -10.66
CA LEU A 138 6.59 -4.56 -11.44
C LEU A 138 5.52 -5.40 -10.69
N PRO A 139 5.85 -6.58 -10.12
CA PRO A 139 4.91 -7.32 -9.26
C PRO A 139 4.40 -6.50 -8.08
N VAL A 140 5.26 -5.72 -7.40
CA VAL A 140 4.85 -4.84 -6.30
C VAL A 140 3.85 -3.79 -6.78
N PHE A 141 4.10 -3.17 -7.93
CA PHE A 141 3.20 -2.17 -8.51
C PHE A 141 1.84 -2.75 -8.86
N LEU A 142 1.81 -3.93 -9.50
CA LEU A 142 0.58 -4.61 -9.90
C LEU A 142 -0.24 -5.08 -8.69
N ALA A 143 0.42 -5.66 -7.69
CA ALA A 143 -0.21 -6.07 -6.44
C ALA A 143 -0.83 -4.87 -5.72
N SER A 144 -0.08 -3.78 -5.61
CA SER A 144 -0.53 -2.55 -4.96
C SER A 144 -1.68 -1.87 -5.72
N SER A 145 -1.59 -1.79 -7.05
CA SER A 145 -2.66 -1.22 -7.88
C SER A 145 -3.94 -2.06 -7.80
N THR A 146 -3.80 -3.38 -7.78
CA THR A 146 -4.93 -4.30 -7.68
C THR A 146 -5.62 -4.19 -6.33
N GLY A 147 -4.87 -4.17 -5.22
CA GLY A 147 -5.44 -3.99 -3.89
C GLY A 147 -6.21 -2.67 -3.74
N TYR A 148 -5.62 -1.61 -4.26
CA TYR A 148 -6.27 -0.29 -4.29
C TYR A 148 -7.60 -0.31 -5.07
N VAL A 149 -7.58 -0.80 -6.32
CA VAL A 149 -8.75 -0.80 -7.21
C VAL A 149 -9.86 -1.72 -6.68
N VAL A 150 -9.51 -2.90 -6.18
CA VAL A 150 -10.52 -3.84 -5.64
C VAL A 150 -11.22 -3.25 -4.42
N GLN A 151 -10.50 -2.53 -3.55
CA GLN A 151 -11.13 -1.83 -2.44
C GLN A 151 -12.08 -0.73 -2.93
N LEU A 152 -11.68 0.08 -3.91
CA LEU A 152 -12.55 1.12 -4.48
C LEU A 152 -13.82 0.54 -5.09
N LEU A 153 -13.71 -0.55 -5.85
CA LEU A 153 -14.87 -1.25 -6.43
C LEU A 153 -15.78 -1.83 -5.35
N THR A 154 -15.20 -2.33 -4.26
CA THR A 154 -15.96 -2.86 -3.12
C THR A 154 -16.74 -1.74 -2.42
N GLU A 155 -16.10 -0.60 -2.17
CA GLU A 155 -16.76 0.59 -1.60
C GLU A 155 -17.89 1.10 -2.50
N GLN A 156 -17.66 1.15 -3.81
CA GLN A 156 -18.68 1.57 -4.79
C GLN A 156 -19.89 0.61 -4.78
N ARG A 157 -19.64 -0.70 -4.74
CA ARG A 157 -20.70 -1.72 -4.67
C ARG A 157 -21.51 -1.59 -3.38
N GLN A 158 -20.85 -1.33 -2.25
CA GLN A 158 -21.54 -1.15 -0.97
C GLN A 158 -22.42 0.11 -0.96
N LYS A 159 -21.94 1.23 -1.53
CA LYS A 159 -22.74 2.46 -1.68
C LYS A 159 -23.99 2.21 -2.53
N SER A 160 -23.85 1.57 -3.69
CA SER A 160 -24.99 1.27 -4.59
C SER A 160 -26.02 0.30 -3.97
N GLY A 161 -25.57 -0.67 -3.16
CA GLY A 161 -26.46 -1.57 -2.42
C GLY A 161 -27.30 -0.86 -1.34
N LEU A 162 -26.75 0.18 -0.70
CA LEU A 162 -27.47 1.00 0.29
C LEU A 162 -28.50 1.91 -0.39
N GLU A 163 -28.19 2.48 -1.55
CA GLU A 163 -29.14 3.29 -2.32
C GLU A 163 -30.35 2.47 -2.80
N THR A 164 -30.11 1.25 -3.29
CA THR A 164 -31.19 0.35 -3.76
C THR A 164 -32.09 -0.15 -2.64
N THR A 165 -31.55 -0.42 -1.45
CA THR A 165 -32.36 -0.80 -0.27
C THR A 165 -33.08 0.39 0.37
N GLY A 166 -32.48 1.58 0.36
CA GLY A 166 -33.15 2.82 0.79
C GLY A 166 -34.32 3.23 -0.11
N PHE A 167 -34.28 2.88 -1.41
CA PHE A 167 -35.37 3.12 -2.35
C PHE A 167 -36.56 2.17 -2.14
N LEU A 168 -36.33 0.95 -1.67
CA LEU A 168 -37.36 -0.04 -1.35
C LEU A 168 -38.02 0.17 0.03
N SER A 169 -37.49 1.10 0.84
CA SER A 169 -37.96 1.43 2.18
C SER A 169 -38.87 2.67 2.23
N LYS A 170 -39.24 3.25 1.08
CA LYS A 170 -40.23 4.33 0.97
C LYS A 170 -41.48 3.81 0.27
#